data_AF-A0A158JQ50-F1
#
_entry.id   AF-A0A158JQ50-F1
#
_cell.length_a   1.000
_cell.length_b   1.000
_cell.length_c   1.000
_cell.angle_alpha   90.00
_cell.angle_beta   90.00
_cell.angle_gamma   90.00
#
_symmetry.space_group_name_H-M   'P 1'
#
loop_
_entity.id
_entity.type
_entity.pdbx_description
1 polymer ?
#
loop_
_entity_poly.entity_id
_entity_poly.type
_entity_poly.pdbx_seq_one_letter_code
_entity_poly.pdbx_strand_id
1 'polypeptide(L)'
;MAAKAKVLRAVIDCYLARSGIEIVPAQNVDNPAMVMSLVASTRSLTLVPSYLEKLMPWSVVSRPLAGDVPEIDLTIGYSKANTSPVLKLFLSRVDDLITRPS
;
A
#
# COMPACT_ATOMS: atom_id res chain seq x y z
N MET A 1 -8.68 -1.00 18.07
CA MET A 1 -7.59 -0.13 17.57
C MET A 1 -7.56 -0.14 16.04
N ALA A 2 -8.38 0.66 15.36
CA ALA A 2 -8.50 0.62 13.89
C ALA A 2 -8.34 2.04 13.32
N ALA A 3 -7.14 2.43 12.90
CA ALA A 3 -6.89 3.76 12.31
C ALA A 3 -5.52 3.94 11.62
N LYS A 4 -4.75 2.89 11.32
CA LYS A 4 -3.41 3.08 10.71
C LYS A 4 -3.45 3.36 9.21
N ALA A 5 -4.37 2.74 8.48
CA ALA A 5 -4.44 2.83 7.02
C ALA A 5 -5.48 3.85 6.51
N LYS A 6 -5.64 5.01 7.15
CA LYS A 6 -6.67 6.00 6.77
C LYS A 6 -6.53 6.48 5.32
N VAL A 7 -5.30 6.75 4.88
CA VAL A 7 -5.02 7.23 3.52
C VAL A 7 -5.36 6.15 2.50
N LEU A 8 -4.83 4.94 2.68
CA LEU A 8 -5.12 3.81 1.77
C LEU A 8 -6.62 3.51 1.71
N ARG A 9 -7.30 3.52 2.85
CA ARG A 9 -8.75 3.30 2.90
C ARG A 9 -9.51 4.38 2.12
N ALA A 10 -9.16 5.65 2.31
CA ALA A 10 -9.77 6.76 1.59
C ALA A 10 -9.54 6.66 0.07
N VAL A 11 -8.34 6.26 -0.36
CA VAL A 11 -8.01 6.03 -1.78
C VAL A 11 -8.85 4.90 -2.37
N ILE A 12 -9.00 3.78 -1.64
CA ILE A 12 -9.84 2.65 -2.06
C ILE A 12 -11.31 3.06 -2.14
N ASP A 13 -11.84 3.74 -1.12
CA ASP A 13 -13.25 4.15 -1.08
C ASP A 13 -13.55 5.14 -2.22
N CYS A 14 -12.64 6.08 -2.49
CA CYS A 14 -12.75 6.99 -3.64
C CYS A 14 -12.72 6.24 -4.98
N TYR A 15 -11.82 5.26 -5.12
CA TYR A 15 -11.72 4.41 -6.31
C TYR A 15 -13.01 3.62 -6.59
N LEU A 16 -13.61 3.04 -5.55
CA LEU A 16 -14.83 2.26 -5.68
C LEU A 16 -16.03 3.16 -5.99
N ALA A 17 -16.12 4.32 -5.33
CA ALA A 17 -17.17 5.31 -5.59
C ALA A 17 -17.14 5.81 -7.04
N ARG A 18 -15.96 6.19 -7.57
CA ARG A 18 -15.83 6.60 -8.98
C ARG A 18 -16.14 5.50 -9.98
N SER A 19 -15.97 4.24 -9.56
CA SER A 19 -16.29 3.06 -10.37
C SER A 19 -17.76 2.65 -10.28
N GLY A 20 -18.57 3.32 -9.44
CA GLY A 20 -19.97 2.97 -9.19
C GLY A 20 -20.14 1.64 -8.44
N ILE A 21 -19.12 1.21 -7.70
CA ILE A 21 -19.11 -0.07 -6.98
C ILE A 21 -19.29 0.20 -5.49
N GLU A 22 -20.33 -0.39 -4.90
CA GLU A 22 -20.51 -0.42 -3.46
C GLU A 22 -20.05 -1.77 -2.92
N ILE A 23 -19.23 -1.76 -1.88
CA ILE A 23 -18.77 -2.98 -1.21
C ILE A 23 -19.07 -2.92 0.28
N VAL A 24 -19.41 -4.06 0.87
CA VAL A 24 -19.46 -4.24 2.32
C VAL A 24 -18.20 -4.99 2.74
N PRO A 25 -17.28 -4.38 3.50
CA PRO A 25 -16.09 -5.06 3.97
C PRO A 25 -16.45 -6.25 4.87
N ALA A 26 -16.07 -7.46 4.47
CA ALA A 26 -16.30 -8.67 5.26
C ALA A 26 -15.39 -8.75 6.49
N GLN A 27 -14.17 -8.19 6.40
CA GLN A 27 -13.15 -8.18 7.45
C GLN A 27 -12.39 -6.85 7.40
N ASN A 28 -12.03 -6.31 8.56
CA ASN A 28 -11.17 -5.12 8.68
C ASN A 28 -9.86 -5.50 9.35
N VAL A 29 -8.75 -5.27 8.66
CA VAL A 29 -7.42 -5.74 9.06
C VAL A 29 -6.44 -4.59 8.91
N ASP A 30 -5.48 -4.46 9.83
CA ASP A 30 -4.51 -3.36 9.89
C ASP A 30 -3.06 -3.77 9.62
N ASN A 31 -2.81 -5.04 9.31
CA ASN A 31 -1.49 -5.59 9.01
C ASN A 31 -1.48 -6.35 7.67
N PRO A 32 -0.60 -5.98 6.70
CA PRO A 32 -0.46 -6.66 5.42
C PRO A 32 -0.24 -8.17 5.51
N ALA A 33 0.55 -8.65 6.48
CA ALA A 33 0.81 -10.09 6.62
C ALA A 33 -0.47 -10.88 6.96
N MET A 34 -1.33 -10.30 7.80
CA MET A 34 -2.62 -10.90 8.17
C MET A 34 -3.59 -10.88 6.98
N VAL A 35 -3.59 -9.81 6.19
CA VAL A 35 -4.37 -9.73 4.94
C VAL A 35 -4.02 -10.90 4.01
N MET A 36 -2.73 -11.19 3.82
CA MET A 36 -2.30 -12.29 2.94
C MET A 36 -2.74 -13.67 3.46
N SER A 37 -2.61 -13.92 4.76
CA SER A 37 -3.09 -15.17 5.37
C SER A 37 -4.61 -15.35 5.22
N LEU A 38 -5.38 -14.26 5.34
CA LEU A 38 -6.83 -14.30 5.15
C LEU A 38 -7.20 -14.60 3.70
N VAL A 39 -6.64 -13.85 2.74
CA VAL A 39 -6.85 -14.10 1.30
C VAL A 39 -6.56 -15.56 0.93
N ALA A 40 -5.43 -16.11 1.40
CA ALA A 40 -5.04 -17.48 1.11
C ALA A 40 -5.97 -18.54 1.73
N SER A 41 -6.48 -18.29 2.94
CA SER A 41 -7.27 -19.27 3.70
C SER A 41 -8.77 -19.21 3.40
N THR A 42 -9.32 -18.02 3.16
CA THR A 42 -10.76 -17.81 2.95
C THR A 42 -11.13 -17.70 1.48
N ARG A 43 -10.14 -17.66 0.58
CA ARG A 43 -10.33 -17.32 -0.85
C ARG A 43 -11.00 -15.96 -1.05
N SER A 44 -10.85 -15.05 -0.08
CA SER A 44 -11.32 -13.68 -0.20
C SER A 44 -10.46 -12.88 -1.16
N LEU A 45 -11.01 -11.78 -1.68
CA LEU A 45 -10.30 -10.80 -2.47
C LEU A 45 -10.03 -9.54 -1.66
N THR A 46 -8.98 -8.81 -2.02
CA THR A 46 -8.60 -7.55 -1.37
C THR A 46 -7.93 -6.61 -2.38
N LEU A 47 -7.94 -5.31 -2.08
CA LEU A 47 -7.19 -4.30 -2.80
C LEU A 47 -5.94 -3.95 -1.97
N VAL A 48 -4.78 -4.01 -2.61
CA VAL A 48 -3.48 -3.73 -2.00
C VAL A 48 -2.62 -2.89 -2.93
N PRO A 49 -1.76 -2.02 -2.38
CA PRO A 49 -0.73 -1.35 -3.18
C PRO A 49 0.24 -2.36 -3.82
N SER A 50 0.75 -2.05 -5.00
CA SER A 50 1.66 -2.91 -5.77
C SER A 50 2.94 -3.28 -5.02
N TYR A 51 3.44 -2.39 -4.15
CA TYR A 51 4.64 -2.67 -3.35
C TYR A 51 4.49 -3.86 -2.38
N LEU A 52 3.26 -4.35 -2.14
CA LEU A 52 3.00 -5.54 -1.32
C LEU A 52 3.10 -6.86 -2.09
N GLU A 53 3.32 -6.83 -3.42
CA GLU A 53 3.40 -8.02 -4.26
C GLU A 53 4.49 -8.99 -3.78
N LYS A 54 5.64 -8.47 -3.30
CA LYS A 54 6.73 -9.28 -2.75
C LYS A 54 6.38 -10.01 -1.45
N LEU A 55 5.26 -9.68 -0.80
CA LEU A 55 4.79 -10.32 0.42
C LEU A 55 3.73 -11.39 0.17
N MET A 56 3.29 -11.58 -1.08
CA MET A 56 2.24 -12.54 -1.39
C MET A 56 2.79 -13.97 -1.34
N PRO A 57 2.10 -14.91 -0.68
CA PRO A 57 2.45 -16.32 -0.76
C PRO A 57 2.17 -16.85 -2.17
N TRP A 58 2.84 -17.93 -2.56
CA TRP A 58 2.72 -18.56 -3.88
C TRP A 58 1.27 -18.91 -4.28
N SER A 59 0.38 -19.11 -3.31
CA SER A 59 -1.03 -19.45 -3.53
C SER A 59 -1.93 -18.24 -3.80
N VAL A 60 -1.38 -17.03 -3.79
CA VAL A 60 -2.10 -15.77 -4.03
C VAL A 60 -1.63 -15.16 -5.34
N VAL A 61 -2.58 -14.78 -6.18
CA VAL A 61 -2.32 -14.13 -7.46
C VAL A 61 -2.72 -12.67 -7.36
N SER A 62 -1.84 -11.77 -7.81
CA SER A 62 -2.17 -10.35 -8.00
C SER A 62 -2.71 -10.12 -9.40
N ARG A 63 -3.68 -9.21 -9.51
CA ARG A 63 -4.19 -8.72 -10.78
C ARG A 63 -4.19 -7.19 -10.74
N PRO A 64 -3.47 -6.51 -11.67
CA PRO A 64 -3.52 -5.07 -11.79
C PRO A 64 -4.95 -4.58 -12.02
N LEU A 65 -5.29 -3.44 -11.42
CA LEU A 65 -6.53 -2.74 -11.74
C LEU A 65 -6.47 -2.20 -13.17
N ALA A 66 -7.62 -2.14 -13.85
CA ALA A 66 -7.74 -1.64 -15.20
C ALA A 66 -8.24 -0.19 -15.20
N GLY A 67 -7.91 0.56 -16.26
CA GLY A 67 -8.37 1.94 -16.43
C GLY A 67 -7.55 2.92 -15.60
N ASP A 68 -8.24 3.87 -14.96
CA ASP A 68 -7.63 4.86 -14.08
C ASP A 68 -7.32 4.21 -12.72
N VAL A 69 -6.09 3.71 -12.56
CA VAL A 69 -5.62 3.02 -11.36
C VAL A 69 -5.33 4.05 -10.26
N PRO A 70 -5.84 3.86 -9.03
CA PRO A 70 -5.55 4.78 -7.94
C PRO A 70 -4.09 4.66 -7.49
N GLU A 71 -3.43 5.79 -7.27
CA GLU A 71 -2.08 5.87 -6.74
C GLU A 71 -2.08 6.30 -5.28
N ILE A 72 -0.98 5.98 -4.58
CA ILE A 72 -0.73 6.42 -3.21
C ILE A 72 0.68 7.01 -3.11
N ASP A 73 0.78 8.22 -2.57
CA ASP A 73 2.05 8.90 -2.41
C ASP A 73 2.88 8.25 -1.30
N LEU A 74 4.10 7.84 -1.63
CA LEU A 74 5.10 7.47 -0.64
C LEU A 74 5.95 8.70 -0.29
N THR A 75 5.77 9.23 0.92
CA THR A 75 6.41 10.48 1.36
C THR A 75 7.42 10.24 2.48
N ILE A 76 8.54 10.97 2.44
CA ILE A 76 9.54 11.00 3.52
C ILE A 76 9.31 12.26 4.38
N GLY A 77 8.83 12.07 5.61
CA GLY A 77 8.66 13.15 6.58
C GLY A 77 9.90 13.30 7.47
N TYR A 78 10.48 14.50 7.52
CA TYR A 78 11.57 14.83 8.43
C TYR A 78 11.46 16.27 8.96
N SER A 79 12.05 16.52 10.14
CA SER A 79 12.11 17.86 10.71
C SER A 79 13.13 18.71 9.95
N LYS A 80 12.74 19.92 9.56
CA LYS A 80 13.64 20.90 8.92
C LYS A 80 14.79 21.34 9.84
N ALA A 81 14.65 21.20 11.15
CA ALA A 81 15.70 21.51 12.12
C ALA A 81 16.71 20.35 12.30
N ASN A 82 16.49 19.19 11.67
CA ASN A 82 17.38 18.04 11.81
C ASN A 82 18.67 18.25 11.02
N THR A 83 19.80 18.32 11.74
CA THR A 83 21.13 18.55 11.16
C THR A 83 21.95 17.27 10.97
N SER A 84 21.36 16.09 11.20
CA SER A 84 22.03 14.80 11.14
C SER A 84 22.71 14.58 9.77
N PRO A 85 24.02 14.28 9.74
CA PRO A 85 24.71 13.89 8.51
C PRO A 85 24.10 12.64 7.86
N VAL A 86 23.56 11.73 8.67
CA VAL A 86 22.89 10.50 8.18
C VAL A 86 21.62 10.85 7.41
N LEU A 87 20.82 11.81 7.89
CA LEU A 87 19.62 12.26 7.17
C LEU A 87 20.00 12.88 5.82
N LYS A 88 21.05 13.72 5.79
CA LYS A 88 21.53 14.33 4.55
C LYS A 88 21.98 13.27 3.54
N LEU A 89 22.74 12.27 3.99
CA LEU A 89 23.18 11.17 3.14
C LEU A 89 22.00 10.34 2.63
N PHE A 90 21.03 10.04 3.50
CA PHE A 90 19.83 9.32 3.10
C PHE A 90 19.09 10.08 2.00
N LEU A 91 18.77 11.36 2.23
CA LEU A 91 18.05 12.20 1.26
C LEU A 91 18.81 12.37 -0.05
N SER A 92 20.14 12.48 -0.03
CA SER A 92 20.94 12.59 -1.26
C SER A 92 21.03 11.29 -2.07
N ARG A 93 20.49 10.18 -1.56
CA ARG A 93 20.50 8.85 -2.19
C ARG A 93 19.11 8.29 -2.44
N VAL A 94 18.04 9.01 -2.10
CA VAL A 94 16.67 8.50 -2.28
C VAL A 94 16.38 8.17 -3.74
N ASP A 95 16.79 9.02 -4.67
CA ASP A 95 16.56 8.80 -6.10
C ASP A 95 17.31 7.55 -6.63
N ASP A 96 18.49 7.26 -6.08
CA ASP A 96 19.26 6.05 -6.37
C ASP A 96 18.50 4.78 -5.90
N LEU A 97 17.70 4.89 -4.84
CA LEU A 97 16.90 3.77 -4.31
C LEU A 97 15.63 3.50 -5.14
N ILE A 98 15.06 4.55 -5.74
CA ILE A 98 13.87 4.44 -6.60
C ILE A 98 14.23 3.87 -7.97
N THR A 99 15.39 4.27 -8.50
CA THR A 99 15.84 3.87 -9.85
C THR A 99 16.44 2.46 -9.90
N ARG A 100 16.74 1.85 -8.74
CA ARG A 100 17.30 0.50 -8.70
C ARG A 100 16.21 -0.55 -8.99
N PRO A 101 16.34 -1.36 -10.05
CA PRO A 101 15.39 -2.45 -10.29
C PRO A 101 15.46 -3.45 -9.14
N SER A 102 14.29 -3.86 -8.68
CA SER A 102 14.07 -4.65 -7.49
C SER A 102 13.90 -6.13 -7.78
#